data_AF-A0A6F8TTH8-F1
#
_entry.id   AF-A0A6F8TTH8-F1
#
_cell.length_a   1.000
_cell.length_b   1.000
_cell.length_c   1.000
_cell.angle_alpha   90.00
_cell.angle_beta   90.00
_cell.angle_gamma   90.00
#
_symmetry.space_group_name_H-M   'P 1'
#
loop_
_entity.id
_entity.type
_entity.pdbx_description
1 polymer ?
#
loop_
_entity_poly.entity_id
_entity_poly.type
_entity_poly.pdbx_seq_one_letter_code
_entity_poly.pdbx_strand_id
1 'polypeptide(L)' 'MVVWIISFFSVMIICQTVGSLIKVFRIAVEREEITIAKHKMLVRRSILIGAVLAVSLPFGYDKLYESLFKWM' A
#
# COMPACT_ATOMS: atom_id res chain seq x y z
N MET A 1 -18.93 -3.14 11.60
CA MET A 1 -19.15 -3.78 10.28
C MET A 1 -18.64 -2.91 9.12
N VAL A 2 -19.03 -1.63 9.05
CA VAL A 2 -18.60 -0.70 7.98
C VAL A 2 -17.07 -0.48 7.93
N VAL A 3 -16.42 -0.29 9.08
CA VAL A 3 -14.95 -0.09 9.18
C VAL A 3 -14.15 -1.26 8.58
N TRP A 4 -14.63 -2.49 8.77
CA TRP A 4 -14.00 -3.69 8.23
C TRP A 4 -14.09 -3.77 6.71
N ILE A 5 -15.25 -3.39 6.15
CA ILE A 5 -15.46 -3.36 4.69
C ILE A 5 -14.56 -2.30 4.05
N ILE A 6 -14.50 -1.09 4.61
CA ILE A 6 -13.65 0.00 4.10
C ILE A 6 -12.18 -0.38 4.19
N SER A 7 -11.76 -1.00 5.30
CA SER A 7 -10.39 -1.49 5.47
C SER A 7 -10.03 -2.53 4.43
N PHE A 8 -10.92 -3.50 4.16
CA PHE A 8 -10.71 -4.53 3.14
C PHE A 8 -10.51 -3.94 1.73
N PHE A 9 -11.41 -3.06 1.29
CA PHE A 9 -11.27 -2.40 -0.02
C PHE A 9 -9.99 -1.56 -0.12
N SER A 10 -9.61 -0.90 0.96
CA SER A 10 -8.39 -0.11 0.98
C SER A 10 -7.13 -0.99 0.84
N VAL A 11 -7.09 -2.14 1.51
CA VAL A 11 -5.99 -3.11 1.33
C VAL A 11 -5.93 -3.61 -0.12
N MET A 12 -7.08 -3.86 -0.76
CA MET A 12 -7.10 -4.24 -2.18
C MET A 12 -6.50 -3.16 -3.09
N ILE A 13 -6.83 -1.89 -2.87
CA ILE A 13 -6.29 -0.76 -3.64
C ILE A 13 -4.77 -0.64 -3.43
N ILE A 14 -4.28 -0.80 -2.19
CA ILE A 14 -2.85 -0.80 -1.88
C ILE A 14 -2.15 -1.94 -2.63
N CYS A 15 -2.70 -3.16 -2.60
CA CYS A 15 -2.15 -4.31 -3.33
C CYS A 15 -2.07 -4.05 -4.85
N GLN A 16 -3.13 -3.50 -5.45
CA GLN A 16 -3.13 -3.13 -6.87
C GLN A 16 -2.07 -2.08 -7.18
N THR A 17 -1.93 -1.07 -6.32
CA THR A 17 -0.96 0.02 -6.48
C THR A 17 0.47 -0.51 -6.43
N VAL A 18 0.79 -1.32 -5.43
CA VAL A 18 2.11 -1.97 -5.29
C VAL A 18 2.40 -2.87 -6.49
N GLY A 19 1.43 -3.66 -6.93
CA GLY A 19 1.56 -4.51 -8.13
C GLY A 19 1.85 -3.71 -9.40
N SER A 20 1.17 -2.57 -9.59
CA SER A 20 1.45 -1.65 -10.70
C SER A 20 2.84 -1.01 -10.59
N LEU A 21 3.28 -0.61 -9.39
CA LEU A 21 4.63 -0.09 -9.17
C LEU A 21 5.71 -1.11 -9.56
N ILE A 22 5.52 -2.38 -9.17
CA ILE A 22 6.45 -3.47 -9.50
C ILE A 22 6.55 -3.64 -11.02
N LYS A 23 5.42 -3.56 -11.75
CA LYS A 23 5.43 -3.59 -13.22
C LYS A 23 6.22 -2.43 -13.81
N VAL A 24 6.03 -1.20 -13.30
CA VAL A 24 6.79 -0.02 -13.75
C VAL A 24 8.29 -0.20 -13.51
N PHE A 25 8.68 -0.70 -12.33
CA PHE A 25 10.09 -0.98 -12.06
C PHE A 25 10.65 -2.08 -12.96
N ARG A 26 9.84 -3.05 -13.39
CA ARG A 26 10.29 -4.07 -14.34
C ARG A 26 10.56 -3.46 -15.71
N ILE A 27 9.67 -2.59 -16.19
CA ILE A 27 9.86 -1.84 -17.45
C ILE A 27 11.13 -0.99 -17.38
N ALA A 28 11.38 -0.31 -16.25
CA ALA A 28 12.57 0.53 -16.08
C ALA A 28 13.89 -0.29 -16.07
N VAL A 29 13.88 -1.55 -15.61
CA VAL A 29 15.03 -2.46 -15.76
C VAL A 29 15.22 -2.88 -17.21
N GLU A 30 14.13 -3.22 -17.90
CA GLU A 30 14.16 -3.66 -19.30
C GLU A 30 14.60 -2.55 -20.25
N ARG A 31 14.40 -1.28 -19.86
CA ARG A 31 14.92 -0.09 -20.54
C ARG A 31 16.34 0.31 -20.12
N GLU A 32 16.98 -0.49 -19.26
CA GLU A 32 18.31 -0.21 -18.69
C GLU A 32 18.43 1.12 -17.91
N GLU A 33 17.30 1.75 -17.56
CA GLU A 33 17.30 2.98 -16.75
C GLU A 33 17.69 2.71 -15.29
N ILE A 34 17.45 1.49 -14.80
CA ILE A 34 17.84 1.05 -13.46
C ILE A 34 18.46 -0.35 -13.47
N THR A 35 19.51 -0.54 -12.66
CA THR A 35 20.16 -1.84 -12.46
C THR A 35 19.24 -2.81 -11.71
N ILE A 36 19.40 -4.11 -11.97
CA ILE A 36 18.68 -5.22 -11.29
C ILE A 36 18.78 -5.11 -9.75
N ALA A 37 19.94 -4.70 -9.22
CA ALA A 37 20.13 -4.49 -7.79
C ALA A 37 19.22 -3.38 -7.22
N LYS A 38 19.09 -2.25 -7.94
CA LYS A 38 18.18 -1.15 -7.57
C LYS A 38 16.73 -1.59 -7.67
N HIS A 39 16.37 -2.35 -8.70
CA HIS A 39 15.01 -2.91 -8.83
C HIS A 39 14.63 -3.78 -7.63
N LYS A 40 15.48 -4.74 -7.23
CA LYS A 40 15.21 -5.61 -6.08
C LYS A 40 15.02 -4.82 -4.78
N MET A 41 15.80 -3.75 -4.60
CA MET A 41 15.69 -2.84 -3.46
C MET A 41 14.37 -2.05 -3.48
N LEU A 42 13.99 -1.49 -4.64
CA LEU A 42 12.75 -0.71 -4.81
C LEU A 42 11.49 -1.58 -4.63
N VAL A 43 11.50 -2.79 -5.17
CA VAL A 43 10.42 -3.77 -4.99
C VAL A 43 10.25 -4.13 -3.50
N ARG A 44 11.34 -4.46 -2.80
CA ARG A 44 11.30 -4.76 -1.36
C ARG A 44 10.77 -3.59 -0.55
N ARG A 45 11.22 -2.37 -0.84
CA ARG A 45 10.73 -1.15 -0.17
C ARG A 45 9.24 -0.92 -0.44
N SER A 46 8.79 -1.10 -1.67
CA SER A 46 7.38 -0.89 -2.03
C SER A 46 6.45 -1.89 -1.36
N ILE A 47 6.88 -3.16 -1.27
CA ILE A 47 6.13 -4.19 -0.54
C ILE A 47 6.10 -3.88 0.96
N LEU A 48 7.25 -3.49 1.54
CA LEU A 48 7.33 -3.14 2.96
C LEU A 48 6.41 -1.97 3.30
N ILE A 49 6.45 -0.88 2.51
CA ILE A 49 5.60 0.29 2.70
C ILE A 49 4.13 -0.09 2.52
N GLY A 50 3.79 -0.85 1.47
CA GLY A 50 2.42 -1.32 1.25
C GLY A 50 1.89 -2.17 2.41
N ALA A 51 2.72 -3.06 2.96
CA ALA A 51 2.35 -3.88 4.11
C ALA A 51 2.15 -3.03 5.38
N VAL A 52 3.05 -2.08 5.66
CA VAL A 52 2.91 -1.15 6.79
C VAL A 52 1.63 -0.34 6.67
N LEU A 53 1.33 0.20 5.48
CA LEU A 53 0.09 0.94 5.22
C LEU A 53 -1.14 0.06 5.44
N ALA A 54 -1.16 -1.14 4.87
CA ALA A 54 -2.27 -2.08 5.00
C ALA A 54 -2.56 -2.47 6.46
N VAL A 55 -1.52 -2.65 7.29
CA VAL A 55 -1.68 -2.94 8.72
C VAL A 55 -2.11 -1.70 9.49
N SER A 56 -1.57 -0.52 9.19
CA SER A 56 -1.89 0.72 9.89
C SER A 56 -3.30 1.25 9.61
N LEU A 57 -3.86 0.93 8.44
CA LEU A 57 -5.15 1.41 7.97
C LEU A 57 -6.34 1.08 8.89
N PRO A 58 -6.56 -0.18 9.31
CA PRO A 58 -7.66 -0.50 10.22
C PRO A 58 -7.56 0.28 11.55
N PHE A 59 -6.36 0.46 12.10
CA PHE A 59 -6.16 1.27 13.31
C PHE A 59 -6.42 2.76 13.06
N GLY A 60 -6.01 3.27 11.89
CA GLY A 60 -6.28 4.65 11.47
C GLY A 60 -7.78 4.90 11.30
N TYR A 61 -8.50 3.99 10.64
CA TYR A 61 -9.94 4.09 10.46
C TYR A 61 -10.69 3.98 11.79
N ASP A 62 -10.26 3.11 12.70
CA ASP A 62 -10.88 2.99 14.02
C ASP A 62 -10.76 4.29 14.83
N LYS A 63 -9.56 4.90 14.85
CA LYS A 63 -9.35 6.21 15.49
C LYS A 63 -10.12 7.36 14.83
N LEU A 64 -10.16 7.40 13.50
CA LEU A 64 -10.92 8.43 12.78
C LEU A 64 -12.42 8.29 13.03
N TYR A 65 -12.92 7.05 13.04
CA TYR A 65 -14.32 6.77 13.34
C TYR A 65 -14.66 7.19 14.77
N GLU A 66 -13.80 6.86 15.75
CA GLU A 66 -13.98 7.30 17.13
C GLU A 66 -13.96 8.84 17.24
N SER A 67 -13.01 9.51 16.59
CA SER A 67 -12.91 10.98 16.68
C SER A 67 -14.06 11.72 16.00
N LEU A 68 -14.58 11.22 14.87
CA LEU A 68 -15.61 11.90 14.08
C LEU A 68 -17.03 11.57 14.57
N PHE A 69 -17.25 10.34 15.05
CA PHE A 69 -18.59 9.85 15.35
C PHE A 69 -18.90 9.81 16.86
N LYS A 70 -17.90 9.86 17.74
CA LYS A 70 -18.12 9.94 19.20
C LYS A 70 -18.45 11.35 19.69
N TRP A 71 -18.23 12.37 18.86
CA TRP A 71 -18.55 13.79 19.15
C TRP A 71 -19.90 14.24 18.59
N MET A 72 -20.60 13.36 17.87
CA MET A 72 -21.94 13.57 17.30
C MET A 72 -22.97 12.77 18.10
#